data_AF-A0A9D6JMD0-F1
#
_entry.id   AF-A0A9D6JMD0-F1
#
_cell.length_a   1.000
_cell.length_b   1.000
_cell.length_c   1.000
_cell.angle_alpha   90.00
_cell.angle_beta   90.00
_cell.angle_gamma   90.00
#
_symmetry.space_group_name_H-M   'P 1'
#
loop_
_entity.id
_entity.type
_entity.pdbx_description
1 polymer ?
#
loop_
_entity_poly.entity_id
_entity_poly.type
_entity_poly.pdbx_seq_one_letter_code
_entity_poly.pdbx_strand_id
1 'polypeptide(L)'
;MLLALGLMVVSPSAFSASQLSTDLAALVTQGQAVNTQLAGINLTTATGCTDLGNASKSLRAFIASTETVKASITSPFSVEAASLTSLNDLSNINVSIANNIKNLSLSLNTLSTSANVIDYTAMLSAMLRLSTDIGTMADRIGEMADRILVMADNIGLMADRILVTQQLQSTNLASVQNAMLATQQNAVILSDTISTLVYNPSLASLVTQGNASSTSMNLTVLTTLNMSIELARIKSETTAYLTQVNALYVLIMNDSAIASQYTNADTLTMAGDLSNINKALAASLNKFADSVKKLAPKTNKTILKDASASMLVLTRDVGIMSGRIMEMVDRIIIMTDNIGEMSTRIVTTQDLQQSNVSLTQGSLTTATNTTVTVIKTYGL
;
A
#
# COMPACT_ATOMS: atom_id res chain seq x y z
N MET A 1 -44.72 -5.69 -9.17
CA MET A 1 -43.52 -6.56 -9.11
C MET A 1 -42.34 -5.66 -9.45
N LEU A 2 -41.38 -5.31 -8.59
CA LEU A 2 -40.86 -5.91 -7.36
C LEU A 2 -40.78 -4.86 -6.23
N LEU A 3 -41.06 -5.31 -5.00
CA LEU A 3 -40.66 -4.65 -3.75
C LEU A 3 -39.13 -4.72 -3.60
N ALA A 4 -38.45 -3.60 -3.35
CA ALA A 4 -37.13 -3.59 -2.74
C ALA A 4 -37.30 -3.35 -1.24
N LEU A 5 -37.44 -4.44 -0.50
CA LEU A 5 -37.43 -4.48 0.96
C LEU A 5 -35.98 -4.31 1.42
N GLY A 6 -35.55 -3.06 1.59
CA GLY A 6 -34.28 -2.73 2.23
C GLY A 6 -34.37 -3.07 3.71
N LEU A 7 -33.73 -4.16 4.11
CA LEU A 7 -33.56 -4.55 5.51
C LEU A 7 -32.73 -3.45 6.21
N MET A 8 -33.41 -2.48 6.83
CA MET A 8 -32.80 -1.63 7.85
C MET A 8 -32.52 -2.54 9.05
N VAL A 9 -31.29 -3.04 9.13
CA VAL A 9 -30.76 -3.56 10.40
C VAL A 9 -30.62 -2.35 11.31
N VAL A 10 -31.67 -2.07 12.08
CA VAL A 10 -31.59 -1.20 13.25
C VAL A 10 -30.74 -1.95 14.26
N SER A 11 -29.42 -1.78 14.17
CA SER A 11 -28.55 -2.13 15.28
C SER A 11 -29.03 -1.34 16.51
N PRO A 12 -29.28 -1.99 17.66
CA PRO A 12 -29.55 -1.25 18.89
C PRO A 12 -28.38 -0.28 19.08
N SER A 13 -28.72 1.01 19.24
CA SER A 13 -27.76 2.11 19.36
C SER A 13 -26.64 1.73 20.31
N ALA A 14 -25.43 1.55 19.77
CA ALA A 14 -24.23 1.33 20.57
C ALA A 14 -24.10 2.52 21.53
N PHE A 15 -24.13 2.24 22.83
CA PHE A 15 -23.97 3.26 23.86
C PHE A 15 -22.60 3.91 23.67
N SER A 16 -22.58 5.21 23.33
CA SER A 16 -21.35 5.94 23.13
C SER A 16 -20.82 6.50 24.43
N ALA A 17 -19.50 6.65 24.58
CA ALA A 17 -19.01 7.30 25.78
C ALA A 17 -18.92 8.83 25.74
N SER A 18 -19.22 9.46 24.60
CA SER A 18 -19.79 10.81 24.62
C SER A 18 -21.18 10.83 25.26
N GLN A 19 -22.02 9.81 25.00
CA GLN A 19 -23.32 9.68 25.67
C GLN A 19 -23.13 9.38 27.17
N LEU A 20 -22.21 8.49 27.54
CA LEU A 20 -21.86 8.27 28.95
C LEU A 20 -21.35 9.53 29.65
N SER A 21 -20.44 10.26 29.02
CA SER A 21 -19.90 11.52 29.56
C SER A 21 -21.01 12.53 29.81
N THR A 22 -21.97 12.64 28.88
CA THR A 22 -23.17 13.49 29.01
C THR A 22 -24.09 13.00 30.12
N ASP A 23 -24.36 11.70 30.18
CA ASP A 23 -25.24 11.09 31.18
C ASP A 23 -24.63 11.19 32.60
N LEU A 24 -23.31 11.01 32.73
CA LEU A 24 -22.57 11.20 33.98
C LEU A 24 -22.54 12.67 34.40
N ALA A 25 -22.36 13.62 33.48
CA ALA A 25 -22.43 15.05 33.78
C ALA A 25 -23.84 15.48 34.22
N ALA A 26 -24.89 14.90 33.63
CA ALA A 26 -26.27 15.08 34.06
C ALA A 26 -26.49 14.51 35.47
N LEU A 27 -25.93 13.34 35.77
CA LEU A 27 -25.93 12.77 37.12
C LEU A 27 -25.18 13.66 38.12
N VAL A 28 -24.02 14.22 37.76
CA VAL A 28 -23.26 15.15 38.62
C VAL A 28 -24.14 16.35 38.96
N THR A 29 -24.81 16.94 37.96
CA THR A 29 -25.71 18.08 38.15
C THR A 29 -26.89 17.71 39.06
N GLN A 30 -27.51 16.56 38.85
CA GLN A 30 -28.62 16.08 39.67
C GLN A 30 -28.17 15.80 41.12
N GLY A 31 -27.00 15.20 41.30
CA GLY A 31 -26.40 14.93 42.60
C GLY A 31 -26.05 16.21 43.36
N GLN A 32 -25.51 17.23 42.68
CA GLN A 32 -25.27 18.55 43.26
C GLN A 32 -26.58 19.21 43.73
N ALA A 33 -27.65 19.13 42.94
CA ALA A 33 -28.96 19.66 43.32
C ALA A 33 -29.51 18.97 44.58
N VAL A 34 -29.39 17.64 44.69
CA VAL A 34 -29.75 16.89 45.90
C VAL A 34 -28.89 17.32 47.10
N ASN A 35 -27.58 17.49 46.88
CA ASN A 35 -26.65 17.91 47.92
C ASN A 35 -26.98 19.31 48.46
N THR A 36 -27.22 20.27 47.57
CA THR A 36 -27.65 21.63 47.93
C THR A 36 -28.99 21.61 48.65
N GLN A 37 -29.94 20.79 48.19
CA GLN A 37 -31.23 20.62 48.86
C GLN A 37 -31.04 20.14 50.30
N LEU A 38 -30.22 19.09 50.53
CA LEU A 38 -29.96 18.55 51.86
C LEU A 38 -29.21 19.54 52.77
N ALA A 39 -28.21 20.24 52.25
CA ALA A 39 -27.46 21.25 52.99
C ALA A 39 -28.35 22.44 53.43
N GLY A 40 -29.40 22.74 52.67
CA GLY A 40 -30.35 23.83 52.96
C GLY A 40 -31.47 23.49 53.94
N ILE A 41 -31.61 22.23 54.37
CA ILE A 41 -32.69 21.83 55.29
C ILE A 41 -32.38 22.34 56.70
N ASN A 42 -33.27 23.18 57.21
CA ASN A 42 -33.29 23.57 58.62
C ASN A 42 -34.49 22.91 59.30
N LEU A 43 -34.21 21.95 60.18
CA LEU A 43 -35.25 21.14 60.80
C LEU A 43 -36.02 21.94 61.86
N THR A 44 -37.29 22.22 61.55
CA THR A 44 -38.26 22.81 62.47
C THR A 44 -39.44 21.86 62.66
N THR A 45 -40.19 22.02 63.76
CA THR A 45 -41.41 21.22 64.02
C THR A 45 -42.52 21.44 62.99
N ALA A 46 -42.49 22.53 62.22
CA ALA A 46 -43.51 22.86 61.22
C ALA A 46 -43.20 22.31 59.82
N THR A 47 -41.92 22.26 59.40
CA THR A 47 -41.54 21.94 58.01
C THR A 47 -40.68 20.68 57.86
N GLY A 48 -40.11 20.17 58.96
CA GLY A 48 -39.09 19.11 58.91
C GLY A 48 -39.53 17.81 58.22
N CYS A 49 -40.78 17.37 58.43
CA CYS A 49 -41.32 16.18 57.75
C CYS A 49 -41.47 16.39 56.23
N THR A 50 -41.91 17.58 55.81
CA THR A 50 -42.09 17.92 54.39
C THR A 50 -40.74 18.04 53.69
N ASP A 51 -39.78 18.71 54.31
CA ASP A 51 -38.44 18.94 53.76
C ASP A 51 -37.66 17.63 53.60
N LEU A 52 -37.73 16.74 54.61
CA LEU A 52 -37.13 15.40 54.54
C LEU A 52 -37.86 14.47 53.56
N GLY A 53 -39.18 14.58 53.47
CA GLY A 53 -39.98 13.85 52.48
C GLY A 53 -39.59 14.22 51.04
N ASN A 54 -39.44 15.51 50.77
CA ASN A 54 -38.99 16.03 49.48
C ASN A 54 -37.56 15.63 49.17
N ALA A 55 -36.64 15.71 50.13
CA ALA A 55 -35.26 15.28 49.95
C ALA A 55 -35.17 13.78 49.65
N SER A 56 -35.96 12.96 50.34
CA SER A 56 -36.03 11.52 50.11
C SER A 56 -36.62 11.17 48.73
N LYS A 57 -37.54 12.00 48.20
CA LYS A 57 -38.04 11.85 46.82
C LYS A 57 -36.97 12.22 45.79
N SER A 58 -36.25 13.32 45.99
CA SER A 58 -35.14 13.74 45.12
C SER A 58 -34.01 12.72 45.08
N LEU A 59 -33.63 12.16 46.25
CA LEU A 59 -32.59 11.14 46.36
C LEU A 59 -32.98 9.85 45.61
N ARG A 60 -34.23 9.40 45.73
CA ARG A 60 -34.72 8.24 44.96
C ARG A 60 -34.76 8.49 43.46
N ALA A 61 -35.14 9.70 43.03
CA ALA A 61 -35.09 10.06 41.62
C ALA A 61 -33.65 10.03 41.09
N PHE A 62 -32.69 10.51 41.87
CA PHE A 62 -31.27 10.44 41.52
C PHE A 62 -30.77 8.99 41.43
N ILE A 63 -31.09 8.14 42.42
CA ILE A 63 -30.76 6.71 42.41
C ILE A 63 -31.34 5.98 41.19
N ALA A 64 -32.55 6.35 40.75
CA ALA A 64 -33.17 5.80 39.55
C ALA A 64 -32.43 6.24 38.27
N SER A 65 -32.00 7.50 38.20
CA SER A 65 -31.13 7.98 37.13
C SER A 65 -29.80 7.22 37.11
N THR A 66 -29.18 6.98 38.28
CA THR A 66 -27.92 6.23 38.38
C THR A 66 -28.06 4.80 37.83
N GLU A 67 -29.18 4.12 38.11
CA GLU A 67 -29.43 2.79 37.51
C GLU A 67 -29.62 2.83 36.01
N THR A 68 -30.28 3.88 35.51
CA THR A 68 -30.48 4.03 34.08
C THR A 68 -29.15 4.15 33.36
N VAL A 69 -28.22 4.94 33.91
CA VAL A 69 -26.85 5.08 33.39
C VAL A 69 -26.03 3.80 33.59
N LYS A 70 -26.15 3.11 34.73
CA LYS A 70 -25.51 1.81 34.92
C LYS A 70 -25.98 0.78 33.89
N ALA A 71 -27.27 0.77 33.61
CA ALA A 71 -27.89 -0.18 32.68
C ALA A 71 -27.55 0.13 31.21
N SER A 72 -27.16 1.36 30.88
CA SER A 72 -26.75 1.72 29.51
C SER A 72 -25.31 1.29 29.21
N ILE A 73 -24.48 1.07 30.23
CA ILE A 73 -23.13 0.48 30.15
C ILE A 73 -23.24 -1.02 29.81
N THR A 74 -23.46 -1.33 28.53
CA THR A 74 -23.73 -2.69 28.01
C THR A 74 -22.67 -3.23 27.06
N SER A 75 -21.81 -2.37 26.51
CA SER A 75 -20.78 -2.74 25.53
C SER A 75 -19.44 -2.11 25.87
N PRO A 76 -18.31 -2.72 25.47
CA PRO A 76 -17.00 -2.10 25.60
C PRO A 76 -16.99 -0.75 24.89
N PHE A 77 -16.74 0.29 25.66
CA PHE A 77 -16.52 1.64 25.19
C PHE A 77 -15.31 2.19 25.94
N SER A 78 -15.28 3.49 25.93
CA SER A 78 -14.20 4.37 25.75
C SER A 78 -14.23 5.36 26.89
N VAL A 79 -13.29 5.23 27.82
CA VAL A 79 -13.34 5.94 29.09
C VAL A 79 -12.68 7.32 29.01
N GLU A 80 -13.50 8.36 28.85
CA GLU A 80 -12.96 9.72 28.68
C GLU A 80 -12.39 10.21 30.00
N ALA A 81 -11.36 11.05 29.93
CA ALA A 81 -10.92 11.83 31.08
C ALA A 81 -12.11 12.59 31.74
N ALA A 82 -13.07 13.07 30.94
CA ALA A 82 -14.29 13.71 31.42
C ALA A 82 -15.24 12.76 32.16
N SER A 83 -15.33 11.49 31.74
CA SER A 83 -16.13 10.46 32.41
C SER A 83 -15.51 10.06 33.74
N LEU A 84 -14.18 9.91 33.80
CA LEU A 84 -13.46 9.67 35.07
C LEU A 84 -13.58 10.86 36.04
N THR A 85 -13.51 12.08 35.52
CA THR A 85 -13.75 13.30 36.31
C THR A 85 -15.17 13.30 36.87
N SER A 86 -16.17 12.99 36.04
CA SER A 86 -17.57 12.93 36.48
C SER A 86 -17.83 11.83 37.51
N LEU A 87 -17.19 10.66 37.39
CA LEU A 87 -17.27 9.60 38.41
C LEU A 87 -16.63 10.02 39.73
N ASN A 88 -15.49 10.69 39.68
CA ASN A 88 -14.83 11.27 40.85
C ASN A 88 -15.72 12.34 41.51
N ASP A 89 -16.36 13.20 40.71
CA ASP A 89 -17.31 14.21 41.20
C ASP A 89 -18.55 13.57 41.84
N LEU A 90 -19.11 12.51 41.23
CA LEU A 90 -20.22 11.74 41.79
C LEU A 90 -19.84 11.09 43.14
N SER A 91 -18.63 10.55 43.24
CA SER A 91 -18.09 10.00 44.48
C SER A 91 -18.00 11.09 45.57
N ASN A 92 -17.44 12.25 45.24
CA ASN A 92 -17.33 13.39 46.16
C ASN A 92 -18.70 13.94 46.59
N ILE A 93 -19.66 14.01 45.66
CA ILE A 93 -21.05 14.39 45.94
C ILE A 93 -21.69 13.39 46.91
N ASN A 94 -21.49 12.08 46.70
CA ASN A 94 -22.04 11.06 47.60
C ASN A 94 -21.49 11.19 49.03
N VAL A 95 -20.19 11.46 49.17
CA VAL A 95 -19.56 11.78 50.46
C VAL A 95 -20.17 13.05 51.08
N SER A 96 -20.42 14.09 50.29
CA SER A 96 -21.03 15.34 50.74
C SER A 96 -22.48 15.13 51.21
N ILE A 97 -23.27 14.37 50.46
CA ILE A 97 -24.64 13.97 50.81
C ILE A 97 -24.66 13.18 52.13
N ALA A 98 -23.75 12.21 52.29
CA ALA A 98 -23.61 11.44 53.52
C ALA A 98 -23.29 12.33 54.73
N ASN A 99 -22.39 13.31 54.57
CA ASN A 99 -22.07 14.29 55.60
C ASN A 99 -23.26 15.20 55.94
N ASN A 100 -24.04 15.63 54.94
CA ASN A 100 -25.23 16.45 55.16
C ASN A 100 -26.31 15.67 55.92
N ILE A 101 -26.54 14.40 55.59
CA ILE A 101 -27.49 13.55 56.32
C ILE A 101 -27.02 13.25 57.75
N LYS A 102 -25.71 13.05 57.96
CA LYS A 102 -25.12 12.98 59.29
C LYS A 102 -25.39 14.26 60.09
N ASN A 103 -25.19 15.44 59.50
CA ASN A 103 -25.46 16.72 60.16
C ASN A 103 -26.94 16.89 60.48
N LEU A 104 -27.85 16.53 59.57
CA LEU A 104 -29.28 16.56 59.82
C LEU A 104 -29.70 15.57 60.93
N SER A 105 -29.05 14.42 61.02
CA SER A 105 -29.24 13.47 62.13
C SER A 105 -28.81 14.05 63.47
N LEU A 106 -27.74 14.85 63.51
CA LEU A 106 -27.32 15.57 64.72
C LEU A 106 -28.34 16.66 65.08
N SER A 107 -28.81 17.44 64.10
CA SER A 107 -29.86 18.44 64.29
C SER A 107 -31.19 17.82 64.78
N LEU A 108 -31.57 16.65 64.27
CA LEU A 108 -32.71 15.89 64.79
C LEU A 108 -32.56 15.54 66.27
N ASN A 109 -31.37 15.07 66.66
CA ASN A 109 -31.11 14.72 68.06
C ASN A 109 -31.30 15.93 69.00
N THR A 110 -30.93 17.13 68.54
CA THR A 110 -31.18 18.37 69.30
C THR A 110 -32.66 18.77 69.37
N LEU A 111 -33.47 18.40 68.37
CA LEU A 111 -34.91 18.70 68.30
C LEU A 111 -35.76 17.73 69.15
N SER A 112 -35.20 16.58 69.55
CA SER A 112 -35.81 15.52 70.37
C SER A 112 -36.44 16.03 71.68
N THR A 113 -35.90 17.10 72.26
CA THR A 113 -36.38 17.67 73.54
C THR A 113 -37.60 18.59 73.40
N SER A 114 -37.97 18.97 72.18
CA SER A 114 -38.96 20.03 71.90
C SER A 114 -40.10 19.59 70.96
N ALA A 115 -39.94 18.48 70.23
CA ALA A 115 -40.89 18.02 69.23
C ALA A 115 -41.91 17.01 69.77
N ASN A 116 -43.08 16.92 69.12
CA ASN A 116 -44.04 15.84 69.36
C ASN A 116 -43.43 14.50 68.94
N VAL A 117 -43.65 13.44 69.74
CA VAL A 117 -43.13 12.08 69.50
C VAL A 117 -43.52 11.55 68.11
N ILE A 118 -44.68 11.95 67.59
CA ILE A 118 -45.17 11.56 66.25
C ILE A 118 -44.29 12.17 65.14
N ASP A 119 -43.93 13.45 65.25
CA ASP A 119 -43.10 14.14 64.24
C ASP A 119 -41.65 13.64 64.31
N TYR A 120 -41.13 13.43 65.52
CA TYR A 120 -39.76 12.92 65.71
C TYR A 120 -39.56 11.51 65.12
N THR A 121 -40.52 10.60 65.33
CA THR A 121 -40.47 9.23 64.78
C THR A 121 -40.59 9.22 63.25
N ALA A 122 -41.43 10.10 62.67
CA ALA A 122 -41.54 10.27 61.23
C ALA A 122 -40.23 10.77 60.59
N MET A 123 -39.57 11.75 61.22
CA MET A 123 -38.30 12.28 60.72
C MET A 123 -37.14 11.28 60.86
N LEU A 124 -37.10 10.50 61.94
CA LEU A 124 -36.11 9.43 62.12
C LEU A 124 -36.29 8.32 61.06
N SER A 125 -37.53 7.94 60.77
CA SER A 125 -37.84 7.00 59.69
C SER A 125 -37.39 7.53 58.32
N ALA A 126 -37.59 8.82 58.06
CA ALA A 126 -37.10 9.46 56.84
C ALA A 126 -35.58 9.46 56.74
N MET A 127 -34.86 9.68 57.86
CA MET A 127 -33.38 9.63 57.88
C MET A 127 -32.82 8.24 57.66
N LEU A 128 -33.37 7.22 58.31
CA LEU A 128 -32.94 5.84 58.09
C LEU A 128 -33.15 5.42 56.64
N ARG A 129 -34.24 5.89 56.02
CA ARG A 129 -34.50 5.66 54.61
C ARG A 129 -33.50 6.40 53.71
N LEU A 130 -33.20 7.66 53.99
CA LEU A 130 -32.16 8.43 53.29
C LEU A 130 -30.78 7.75 53.40
N SER A 131 -30.42 7.23 54.58
CA SER A 131 -29.17 6.51 54.80
C SER A 131 -29.10 5.21 54.00
N THR A 132 -30.21 4.47 53.92
CA THR A 132 -30.31 3.25 53.11
C THR A 132 -30.19 3.55 51.62
N ASP A 133 -30.84 4.64 51.19
CA ASP A 133 -30.81 5.14 49.82
C ASP A 133 -29.37 5.56 49.41
N ILE A 134 -28.59 6.21 50.30
CA ILE A 134 -27.16 6.50 50.06
C ILE A 134 -26.31 5.23 49.92
N GLY A 135 -26.49 4.26 50.82
CA GLY A 135 -25.74 3.00 50.76
C GLY A 135 -25.94 2.32 49.41
N THR A 136 -27.20 2.24 48.98
CA THR A 136 -27.57 1.71 47.66
C THR A 136 -26.93 2.49 46.51
N MET A 137 -26.82 3.82 46.63
CA MET A 137 -26.15 4.64 45.62
C MET A 137 -24.64 4.39 45.55
N ALA A 138 -23.98 4.27 46.70
CA ALA A 138 -22.56 4.00 46.78
C ALA A 138 -22.21 2.67 46.10
N ASP A 139 -22.98 1.61 46.37
CA ASP A 139 -22.80 0.31 45.74
C ASP A 139 -22.95 0.38 44.21
N ARG A 140 -23.94 1.15 43.72
CA ARG A 140 -24.20 1.31 42.29
C ARG A 140 -23.11 2.10 41.57
N ILE A 141 -22.56 3.13 42.21
CA ILE A 141 -21.42 3.89 41.67
C ILE A 141 -20.17 3.00 41.63
N GLY A 142 -19.93 2.19 42.66
CA GLY A 142 -18.87 1.20 42.68
C GLY A 142 -18.98 0.19 41.53
N GLU A 143 -20.17 -0.40 41.35
CA GLU A 143 -20.42 -1.36 40.26
C GLU A 143 -20.19 -0.74 38.86
N MET A 144 -20.56 0.53 38.66
CA MET A 144 -20.27 1.25 37.41
C MET A 144 -18.76 1.43 37.20
N ALA A 145 -18.02 1.81 38.24
CA ALA A 145 -16.57 2.01 38.17
C ALA A 145 -15.84 0.70 37.83
N ASP A 146 -16.25 -0.42 38.45
CA ASP A 146 -15.67 -1.74 38.18
C ASP A 146 -15.89 -2.19 36.73
N ARG A 147 -17.11 -1.99 36.20
CA ARG A 147 -17.40 -2.29 34.79
C ARG A 147 -16.52 -1.47 33.84
N ILE A 148 -16.34 -0.19 34.15
CA ILE A 148 -15.52 0.73 33.35
C ILE A 148 -14.04 0.30 33.35
N LEU A 149 -13.50 -0.14 34.48
CA LEU A 149 -12.13 -0.65 34.58
C LEU A 149 -11.92 -1.93 33.76
N VAL A 150 -12.81 -2.91 33.86
CA VAL A 150 -12.72 -4.16 33.06
C VAL A 150 -12.77 -3.87 31.55
N MET A 151 -13.52 -2.86 31.14
CA MET A 151 -13.56 -2.44 29.73
C MET A 151 -12.24 -1.77 29.30
N ALA A 152 -11.64 -0.94 30.14
CA ALA A 152 -10.34 -0.32 29.87
C ALA A 152 -9.24 -1.37 29.62
N ASP A 153 -9.18 -2.43 30.41
CA ASP A 153 -8.22 -3.54 30.22
C ASP A 153 -8.40 -4.26 28.88
N ASN A 154 -9.65 -4.52 28.48
CA ASN A 154 -9.97 -5.17 27.21
C ASN A 154 -9.53 -4.33 26.00
N ILE A 155 -9.50 -3.01 26.14
CA ILE A 155 -9.00 -2.12 25.09
C ILE A 155 -7.48 -2.10 25.03
N GLY A 156 -6.79 -2.13 26.18
CA GLY A 156 -5.34 -2.32 26.20
C GLY A 156 -4.94 -3.58 25.41
N LEU A 157 -5.65 -4.68 25.62
CA LEU A 157 -5.40 -5.95 24.91
C LEU A 157 -5.70 -5.85 23.40
N MET A 158 -6.72 -5.11 22.99
CA MET A 158 -6.99 -4.84 21.57
C MET A 158 -5.93 -3.93 20.94
N ALA A 159 -5.42 -2.93 21.66
CA ALA A 159 -4.34 -2.06 21.21
C ALA A 159 -3.05 -2.86 20.95
N ASP A 160 -2.71 -3.79 21.84
CA ASP A 160 -1.58 -4.70 21.65
C ASP A 160 -1.75 -5.58 20.42
N ARG A 161 -2.94 -6.15 20.20
CA ARG A 161 -3.26 -6.93 18.99
C ARG A 161 -3.13 -6.10 17.72
N ILE A 162 -3.52 -4.83 17.75
CA ILE A 162 -3.36 -3.91 16.62
C ILE A 162 -1.87 -3.69 16.32
N LEU A 163 -1.04 -3.45 17.33
CA LEU A 163 0.41 -3.29 17.15
C LEU A 163 1.07 -4.54 16.55
N VAL A 164 0.74 -5.72 17.06
CA VAL A 164 1.24 -7.00 16.51
C VAL A 164 0.81 -7.18 15.05
N THR A 165 -0.44 -6.82 14.73
CA THR A 165 -0.95 -6.89 13.35
C THR A 165 -0.21 -5.93 12.43
N GLN A 166 0.08 -4.70 12.88
CA GLN A 166 0.85 -3.71 12.09
C GLN A 166 2.30 -4.18 11.87
N GLN A 167 2.92 -4.79 12.87
CA GLN A 167 4.28 -5.34 12.74
C GLN A 167 4.32 -6.50 11.72
N LEU A 168 3.35 -7.41 11.78
CA LEU A 168 3.21 -8.51 10.80
C LEU A 168 2.98 -7.98 9.39
N GLN A 169 2.11 -6.99 9.22
CA GLN A 169 1.87 -6.36 7.92
C GLN A 169 3.14 -5.67 7.36
N SER A 170 3.88 -4.95 8.20
CA SER A 170 5.14 -4.31 7.81
C SER A 170 6.19 -5.33 7.37
N THR A 171 6.26 -6.47 8.07
CA THR A 171 7.16 -7.58 7.73
C THR A 171 6.78 -8.22 6.39
N ASN A 172 5.49 -8.44 6.15
CA ASN A 172 4.99 -8.99 4.88
C ASN A 172 5.27 -8.04 3.71
N LEU A 173 5.10 -6.73 3.89
CA LEU A 173 5.43 -5.74 2.86
C LEU A 173 6.91 -5.77 2.49
N ALA A 174 7.80 -5.80 3.49
CA ALA A 174 9.24 -5.92 3.25
C ALA A 174 9.61 -7.23 2.53
N SER A 175 8.97 -8.34 2.87
CA SER A 175 9.17 -9.63 2.19
C SER A 175 8.75 -9.59 0.72
N VAL A 176 7.59 -9.00 0.42
CA VAL A 176 7.10 -8.83 -0.95
C VAL A 176 8.03 -7.92 -1.77
N GLN A 177 8.51 -6.82 -1.19
CA GLN A 177 9.49 -5.94 -1.85
C GLN A 177 10.79 -6.69 -2.18
N ASN A 178 11.33 -7.48 -1.25
CA ASN A 178 12.53 -8.29 -1.47
C ASN A 178 12.32 -9.34 -2.57
N ALA A 179 11.15 -10.01 -2.59
CA ALA A 179 10.82 -10.98 -3.63
C ALA A 179 10.70 -10.34 -5.02
N MET A 180 10.13 -9.13 -5.11
CA MET A 180 10.07 -8.37 -6.35
C MET A 180 11.46 -7.96 -6.84
N LEU A 181 12.32 -7.44 -5.96
CA LEU A 181 13.70 -7.09 -6.32
C LEU A 181 14.50 -8.30 -6.80
N ALA A 182 14.38 -9.44 -6.11
CA ALA A 182 15.02 -10.69 -6.52
C ALA A 182 14.50 -11.17 -7.89
N THR A 183 13.19 -11.05 -8.15
CA THR A 183 12.60 -11.41 -9.46
C THR A 183 13.10 -10.49 -10.56
N GLN A 184 13.18 -9.18 -10.32
CA GLN A 184 13.73 -8.21 -11.27
C GLN A 184 15.21 -8.49 -11.58
N GLN A 185 16.03 -8.76 -10.55
CA GLN A 185 17.43 -9.12 -10.73
C GLN A 185 17.57 -10.42 -11.53
N ASN A 186 16.79 -11.45 -11.22
CA ASN A 186 16.81 -12.72 -11.96
C ASN A 186 16.38 -12.53 -13.42
N ALA A 187 15.40 -11.68 -13.70
CA ALA A 187 14.98 -11.37 -15.07
C ALA A 187 16.08 -10.65 -15.86
N VAL A 188 16.78 -9.70 -15.24
CA VAL A 188 17.93 -9.01 -15.84
C VAL A 188 19.07 -9.99 -16.12
N ILE A 189 19.43 -10.84 -15.14
CA ILE A 189 20.50 -11.84 -15.29
C ILE A 189 20.17 -12.86 -16.38
N LEU A 190 18.94 -13.38 -16.40
CA LEU A 190 18.50 -14.33 -17.43
C LEU A 190 18.58 -13.69 -18.83
N SER A 191 18.20 -12.43 -18.96
CA SER A 191 18.24 -11.76 -20.25
C SER A 191 19.67 -11.42 -20.71
N ASP A 192 20.56 -11.04 -19.79
CA ASP A 192 21.99 -10.86 -20.09
C ASP A 192 22.64 -12.20 -20.51
N THR A 193 22.21 -13.29 -19.88
CA THR A 193 22.63 -14.66 -20.22
C THR A 193 22.17 -15.07 -21.63
N ILE A 194 20.94 -14.72 -22.03
CA ILE A 194 20.43 -15.03 -23.38
C ILE A 194 21.18 -14.22 -24.45
N SER A 195 21.36 -12.90 -24.26
CA SER A 195 22.11 -12.05 -25.20
C SER A 195 23.56 -12.53 -25.37
N THR A 196 24.21 -12.92 -24.28
CA THR A 196 25.61 -13.37 -24.28
C THR A 196 25.79 -14.78 -24.85
N LEU A 197 24.82 -15.70 -24.67
CA LEU A 197 24.94 -17.09 -25.13
C LEU A 197 24.43 -17.34 -26.55
N VAL A 198 23.44 -16.57 -27.02
CA VAL A 198 22.75 -16.89 -28.29
C VAL A 198 23.19 -15.96 -29.43
N TYR A 199 23.20 -14.64 -29.21
CA TYR A 199 23.47 -13.67 -30.27
C TYR A 199 24.95 -13.28 -30.39
N ASN A 200 25.61 -12.98 -29.26
CA ASN A 200 26.99 -12.49 -29.26
C ASN A 200 28.00 -13.43 -29.95
N PRO A 201 27.95 -14.77 -29.80
CA PRO A 201 28.86 -15.66 -30.51
C PRO A 201 28.68 -15.62 -32.03
N SER A 202 27.42 -15.56 -32.48
CA SER A 202 27.07 -15.49 -33.91
C SER A 202 27.47 -14.13 -34.52
N LEU A 203 27.19 -13.04 -33.81
CA LEU A 203 27.58 -11.69 -34.21
C LEU A 203 29.11 -11.53 -34.22
N ALA A 204 29.83 -12.00 -33.20
CA ALA A 204 31.28 -11.95 -33.14
C ALA A 204 31.93 -12.74 -34.28
N SER A 205 31.37 -13.91 -34.61
CA SER A 205 31.80 -14.72 -35.76
C SER A 205 31.60 -13.96 -37.09
N LEU A 206 30.44 -13.32 -37.28
CA LEU A 206 30.18 -12.48 -38.46
C LEU A 206 31.11 -11.27 -38.52
N VAL A 207 31.35 -10.58 -37.41
CA VAL A 207 32.28 -9.44 -37.35
C VAL A 207 33.69 -9.89 -37.75
N THR A 208 34.15 -11.02 -37.23
CA THR A 208 35.47 -11.58 -37.56
C THR A 208 35.58 -11.92 -39.05
N GLN A 209 34.61 -12.64 -39.59
CA GLN A 209 34.60 -13.05 -41.00
C GLN A 209 34.40 -11.86 -41.96
N GLY A 210 33.55 -10.91 -41.59
CA GLY A 210 33.33 -9.68 -42.34
C GLY A 210 34.58 -8.80 -42.40
N ASN A 211 35.31 -8.66 -41.29
CA ASN A 211 36.60 -7.96 -41.27
C ASN A 211 37.66 -8.67 -42.11
N ALA A 212 37.71 -10.01 -42.08
CA ALA A 212 38.59 -10.79 -42.93
C ALA A 212 38.26 -10.59 -44.42
N SER A 213 36.97 -10.65 -44.79
CA SER A 213 36.51 -10.40 -46.16
C SER A 213 36.81 -8.97 -46.61
N SER A 214 36.55 -7.97 -45.76
CA SER A 214 36.85 -6.56 -46.04
C SER A 214 38.35 -6.33 -46.26
N THR A 215 39.20 -6.97 -45.44
CA THR A 215 40.66 -6.91 -45.57
C THR A 215 41.12 -7.60 -46.86
N SER A 216 40.62 -8.80 -47.13
CA SER A 216 40.86 -9.57 -48.37
C SER A 216 40.53 -8.72 -49.61
N MET A 217 39.37 -8.07 -49.62
CA MET A 217 38.96 -7.19 -50.71
C MET A 217 39.84 -5.94 -50.83
N ASN A 218 40.18 -5.30 -49.72
CA ASN A 218 40.97 -4.07 -49.76
C ASN A 218 42.43 -4.30 -50.20
N LEU A 219 43.01 -5.47 -49.93
CA LEU A 219 44.37 -5.84 -50.36
C LEU A 219 44.44 -6.38 -51.79
N THR A 220 43.31 -6.78 -52.38
CA THR A 220 43.29 -7.37 -53.71
C THR A 220 43.53 -6.29 -54.78
N VAL A 221 44.54 -6.50 -55.62
CA VAL A 221 44.82 -5.64 -56.78
C VAL A 221 44.51 -6.40 -58.06
N LEU A 222 43.59 -5.85 -58.85
CA LEU A 222 43.20 -6.42 -60.13
C LEU A 222 44.20 -6.03 -61.22
N THR A 223 44.51 -6.99 -62.08
CA THR A 223 45.34 -6.85 -63.28
C THR A 223 44.64 -7.56 -64.44
N THR A 224 45.13 -7.37 -65.67
CA THR A 224 44.55 -8.05 -66.84
C THR A 224 44.66 -9.57 -66.79
N LEU A 225 45.54 -10.13 -65.94
CA LEU A 225 45.82 -11.57 -65.84
C LEU A 225 45.09 -12.27 -64.69
N ASN A 226 44.81 -11.58 -63.58
CA ASN A 226 44.24 -12.19 -62.37
C ASN A 226 42.79 -11.77 -62.06
N MET A 227 42.22 -10.81 -62.79
CA MET A 227 40.93 -10.21 -62.45
C MET A 227 39.76 -11.21 -62.40
N SER A 228 39.71 -12.19 -63.32
CA SER A 228 38.63 -13.20 -63.29
C SER A 228 38.76 -14.14 -62.09
N ILE A 229 39.98 -14.54 -61.74
CA ILE A 229 40.26 -15.48 -60.64
C ILE A 229 40.02 -14.79 -59.29
N GLU A 230 40.56 -13.59 -59.08
CA GLU A 230 40.40 -12.87 -57.81
C GLU A 230 38.95 -12.48 -57.55
N LEU A 231 38.21 -12.01 -58.57
CA LEU A 231 36.79 -11.68 -58.40
C LEU A 231 35.93 -12.92 -58.18
N ALA A 232 36.27 -14.07 -58.78
CA ALA A 232 35.58 -15.33 -58.53
C ALA A 232 35.83 -15.83 -57.08
N ARG A 233 37.06 -15.70 -56.57
CA ARG A 233 37.40 -16.02 -55.18
C ARG A 233 36.64 -15.13 -54.20
N ILE A 234 36.71 -13.81 -54.38
CA ILE A 234 36.02 -12.84 -53.52
C ILE A 234 34.50 -13.03 -53.56
N LYS A 235 33.94 -13.36 -54.74
CA LYS A 235 32.53 -13.76 -54.87
C LYS A 235 32.21 -14.95 -53.97
N SER A 236 33.00 -16.01 -54.02
CA SER A 236 32.78 -17.19 -53.19
C SER A 236 32.83 -16.87 -51.69
N GLU A 237 33.80 -16.06 -51.25
CA GLU A 237 33.92 -15.60 -49.86
C GLU A 237 32.70 -14.76 -49.43
N THR A 238 32.26 -13.84 -50.28
CA THR A 238 31.12 -12.95 -50.01
C THR A 238 29.80 -13.73 -49.97
N THR A 239 29.59 -14.71 -50.84
CA THR A 239 28.39 -15.56 -50.83
C THR A 239 28.34 -16.46 -49.59
N ALA A 240 29.50 -16.97 -49.13
CA ALA A 240 29.59 -17.73 -47.88
C ALA A 240 29.24 -16.84 -46.67
N TYR A 241 29.75 -15.61 -46.64
CA TYR A 241 29.42 -14.62 -45.61
C TYR A 241 27.92 -14.26 -45.61
N LEU A 242 27.33 -13.99 -46.79
CA LEU A 242 25.89 -13.73 -46.94
C LEU A 242 25.02 -14.87 -46.38
N THR A 243 25.45 -16.12 -46.55
CA THR A 243 24.72 -17.29 -46.03
C THR A 243 24.63 -17.25 -44.50
N GLN A 244 25.70 -16.85 -43.83
CA GLN A 244 25.74 -16.73 -42.37
C GLN A 244 24.95 -15.51 -41.88
N VAL A 245 25.04 -14.38 -42.59
CA VAL A 245 24.20 -13.19 -42.31
C VAL A 245 22.71 -13.56 -42.41
N ASN A 246 22.33 -14.40 -43.38
CA ASN A 246 20.95 -14.87 -43.52
C ASN A 246 20.51 -15.80 -42.37
N ALA A 247 21.39 -16.69 -41.91
CA ALA A 247 21.08 -17.59 -40.81
C ALA A 247 20.78 -16.81 -39.53
N LEU A 248 21.60 -15.79 -39.22
CA LEU A 248 21.36 -14.91 -38.09
C LEU A 248 20.09 -14.05 -38.26
N TYR A 249 19.84 -13.55 -39.48
CA TYR A 249 18.62 -12.79 -39.79
C TYR A 249 17.35 -13.59 -39.49
N VAL A 250 17.28 -14.86 -39.91
CA VAL A 250 16.12 -15.72 -39.63
C VAL A 250 15.94 -15.95 -38.13
N LEU A 251 17.04 -16.15 -37.39
CA LEU A 251 17.01 -16.33 -35.94
C LEU A 251 16.42 -15.10 -35.23
N ILE A 252 16.96 -13.90 -35.52
CA ILE A 252 16.49 -12.65 -34.91
C ILE A 252 15.04 -12.35 -35.29
N MET A 253 14.65 -12.61 -36.54
CA MET A 253 13.27 -12.40 -36.99
C MET A 253 12.28 -13.30 -36.24
N ASN A 254 12.61 -14.57 -36.06
CA ASN A 254 11.75 -15.51 -35.34
C ASN A 254 11.63 -15.14 -33.86
N ASP A 255 12.75 -14.77 -33.22
CA ASP A 255 12.78 -14.43 -31.80
C ASP A 255 12.07 -13.10 -31.51
N SER A 256 12.20 -12.11 -32.40
CA SER A 256 11.52 -10.81 -32.29
C SER A 256 9.99 -10.87 -32.38
N ALA A 257 9.44 -11.95 -32.94
CA ALA A 257 7.99 -12.17 -33.02
C ALA A 257 7.41 -12.78 -31.74
N ILE A 258 8.24 -13.40 -30.90
CA ILE A 258 7.82 -14.24 -29.78
C ILE A 258 8.21 -13.63 -28.43
N ALA A 259 9.31 -12.86 -28.35
CA ALA A 259 9.82 -12.34 -27.07
C ALA A 259 10.32 -10.90 -27.14
N SER A 260 10.02 -10.14 -26.10
CA SER A 260 10.74 -8.92 -25.75
C SER A 260 11.97 -9.31 -24.92
N GLN A 261 13.16 -8.91 -25.33
CA GLN A 261 14.41 -9.31 -24.66
C GLN A 261 15.31 -8.10 -24.41
N TYR A 262 16.04 -8.12 -23.28
CA TYR A 262 17.12 -7.20 -23.01
C TYR A 262 18.33 -7.52 -23.87
N THR A 263 18.55 -6.65 -24.85
CA THR A 263 19.75 -6.61 -25.69
C THR A 263 20.86 -5.90 -24.91
N ASN A 264 22.01 -6.55 -24.75
CA ASN A 264 23.15 -5.91 -24.08
C ASN A 264 23.89 -4.93 -25.03
N ALA A 265 24.68 -4.02 -24.43
CA ALA A 265 25.41 -3.00 -25.19
C ALA A 265 26.39 -3.60 -26.21
N ASP A 266 26.97 -4.78 -25.92
CA ASP A 266 27.89 -5.46 -26.82
C ASP A 266 27.19 -5.96 -28.09
N THR A 267 25.97 -6.48 -28.00
CA THR A 267 25.17 -6.88 -29.16
C THR A 267 24.91 -5.69 -30.09
N LEU A 268 24.60 -4.51 -29.53
CA LEU A 268 24.39 -3.28 -30.31
C LEU A 268 25.68 -2.77 -30.95
N THR A 269 26.80 -2.84 -30.23
CA THR A 269 28.13 -2.51 -30.76
C THR A 269 28.50 -3.44 -31.90
N MET A 270 28.35 -4.76 -31.75
CA MET A 270 28.65 -5.73 -32.81
C MET A 270 27.71 -5.56 -34.02
N ALA A 271 26.44 -5.23 -33.81
CA ALA A 271 25.52 -4.91 -34.90
C ALA A 271 25.93 -3.62 -35.65
N GLY A 272 26.41 -2.61 -34.92
CA GLY A 272 27.04 -1.41 -35.48
C GLY A 272 28.31 -1.73 -36.28
N ASP A 273 29.15 -2.64 -35.78
CA ASP A 273 30.36 -3.10 -36.47
C ASP A 273 30.03 -3.84 -37.78
N LEU A 274 28.98 -4.66 -37.81
CA LEU A 274 28.50 -5.29 -39.05
C LEU A 274 28.05 -4.25 -40.09
N SER A 275 27.38 -3.18 -39.66
CA SER A 275 27.00 -2.07 -40.55
C SER A 275 28.24 -1.36 -41.11
N ASN A 276 29.24 -1.10 -40.27
CA ASN A 276 30.53 -0.52 -40.67
C ASN A 276 31.31 -1.43 -41.64
N ILE A 277 31.33 -2.75 -41.41
CA ILE A 277 31.91 -3.74 -42.30
C ILE A 277 31.22 -3.71 -43.67
N ASN A 278 29.88 -3.69 -43.71
CA ASN A 278 29.14 -3.60 -44.97
C ASN A 278 29.48 -2.33 -45.77
N LYS A 279 29.64 -1.20 -45.08
CA LYS A 279 30.10 0.05 -45.70
C LYS A 279 31.51 -0.10 -46.28
N ALA A 280 32.42 -0.79 -45.60
CA ALA A 280 33.77 -1.07 -46.07
C ALA A 280 33.80 -2.03 -47.27
N LEU A 281 32.95 -3.07 -47.28
CA LEU A 281 32.76 -3.98 -48.41
C LEU A 281 32.24 -3.22 -49.64
N ALA A 282 31.23 -2.35 -49.48
CA ALA A 282 30.71 -1.50 -50.55
C ALA A 282 31.78 -0.55 -51.12
N ALA A 283 32.60 0.06 -50.26
CA ALA A 283 33.73 0.89 -50.71
C ALA A 283 34.76 0.09 -51.52
N SER A 284 35.03 -1.17 -51.13
CA SER A 284 35.93 -2.06 -51.86
C SER A 284 35.36 -2.48 -53.22
N LEU A 285 34.05 -2.71 -53.32
CA LEU A 285 33.39 -2.94 -54.62
C LEU A 285 33.53 -1.75 -55.57
N ASN A 286 33.44 -0.52 -55.07
CA ASN A 286 33.69 0.67 -55.88
C ASN A 286 35.13 0.70 -56.43
N LYS A 287 36.12 0.35 -55.60
CA LYS A 287 37.52 0.24 -56.06
C LYS A 287 37.70 -0.82 -57.14
N PHE A 288 37.05 -1.97 -57.01
CA PHE A 288 37.08 -3.00 -58.05
C PHE A 288 36.38 -2.57 -59.34
N ALA A 289 35.23 -1.91 -59.25
CA ALA A 289 34.54 -1.36 -60.41
C ALA A 289 35.43 -0.36 -61.18
N ASP A 290 36.12 0.53 -60.47
CA ASP A 290 37.06 1.47 -61.07
C ASP A 290 38.27 0.77 -61.71
N SER A 291 38.78 -0.27 -61.06
CA SER A 291 39.91 -1.06 -61.57
C SER A 291 39.53 -1.85 -62.82
N VAL A 292 38.36 -2.49 -62.83
CA VAL A 292 37.78 -3.17 -64.00
C VAL A 292 37.57 -2.17 -65.13
N LYS A 293 37.04 -0.98 -64.86
CA LYS A 293 36.85 0.08 -65.87
C LYS A 293 38.17 0.51 -66.52
N LYS A 294 39.24 0.64 -65.73
CA LYS A 294 40.59 0.99 -66.23
C LYS A 294 41.25 -0.14 -67.03
N LEU A 295 41.01 -1.39 -66.64
CA LEU A 295 41.62 -2.57 -67.26
C LEU A 295 40.84 -3.09 -68.48
N ALA A 296 39.55 -2.77 -68.58
CA ALA A 296 38.65 -3.26 -69.64
C ALA A 296 39.18 -3.08 -71.07
N PRO A 297 39.78 -1.93 -71.46
CA PRO A 297 40.28 -1.75 -72.83
C PRO A 297 41.48 -2.64 -73.19
N LYS A 298 42.18 -3.18 -72.19
CA LYS A 298 43.42 -3.97 -72.35
C LYS A 298 43.22 -5.45 -72.04
N THR A 299 41.99 -5.87 -71.74
CA THR A 299 41.67 -7.23 -71.25
C THR A 299 40.86 -8.00 -72.29
N ASN A 300 41.06 -9.32 -72.35
CA ASN A 300 40.27 -10.20 -73.21
C ASN A 300 38.77 -10.14 -72.84
N LYS A 301 37.89 -10.09 -73.86
CA LYS A 301 36.43 -10.02 -73.69
C LYS A 301 35.86 -11.15 -72.83
N THR A 302 36.41 -12.36 -72.88
CA THR A 302 35.96 -13.49 -72.06
C THR A 302 36.28 -13.26 -70.57
N ILE A 303 37.50 -12.83 -70.26
CA ILE A 303 37.93 -12.50 -68.89
C ILE A 303 37.10 -11.33 -68.34
N LEU A 304 36.84 -10.31 -69.17
CA LEU A 304 36.01 -9.18 -68.78
C LEU A 304 34.55 -9.60 -68.50
N LYS A 305 33.98 -10.49 -69.32
CA LYS A 305 32.63 -11.03 -69.11
C LYS A 305 32.51 -11.75 -67.76
N ASP A 306 33.47 -12.62 -67.44
CA ASP A 306 33.46 -13.39 -66.19
C ASP A 306 33.71 -12.50 -64.96
N ALA A 307 34.59 -11.51 -65.09
CA ALA A 307 34.84 -10.49 -64.08
C ALA A 307 33.58 -9.63 -63.82
N SER A 308 32.91 -9.15 -64.87
CA SER A 308 31.66 -8.39 -64.76
C SER A 308 30.53 -9.22 -64.16
N ALA A 309 30.41 -10.50 -64.51
CA ALA A 309 29.43 -11.41 -63.91
C ALA A 309 29.69 -11.60 -62.41
N SER A 310 30.95 -11.73 -62.00
CA SER A 310 31.33 -11.84 -60.58
C SER A 310 31.05 -10.55 -59.80
N MET A 311 31.34 -9.39 -60.39
CA MET A 311 31.00 -8.08 -59.81
C MET A 311 29.50 -7.87 -59.62
N LEU A 312 28.66 -8.31 -60.58
CA LEU A 312 27.21 -8.21 -60.45
C LEU A 312 26.67 -9.05 -59.28
N VAL A 313 27.20 -10.27 -59.12
CA VAL A 313 26.84 -11.12 -57.98
C VAL A 313 27.33 -10.51 -56.66
N LEU A 314 28.56 -10.01 -56.62
CA LEU A 314 29.11 -9.35 -55.43
C LEU A 314 28.29 -8.14 -54.98
N THR A 315 27.94 -7.25 -55.91
CA THR A 315 27.11 -6.06 -55.61
C THR A 315 25.73 -6.47 -55.12
N ARG A 316 25.12 -7.49 -55.75
CA ARG A 316 23.83 -8.03 -55.30
C ARG A 316 23.93 -8.61 -53.89
N ASP A 317 24.93 -9.44 -53.63
CA ASP A 317 25.08 -10.13 -52.36
C ASP A 317 25.36 -9.14 -51.22
N VAL A 318 26.22 -8.13 -51.42
CA VAL A 318 26.44 -7.03 -50.46
C VAL A 318 25.17 -6.19 -50.25
N GLY A 319 24.41 -5.92 -51.31
CA GLY A 319 23.12 -5.22 -51.20
C GLY A 319 22.09 -5.97 -50.36
N ILE A 320 21.97 -7.29 -50.56
CA ILE A 320 21.08 -8.15 -49.74
C ILE A 320 21.55 -8.18 -48.28
N MET A 321 22.86 -8.32 -48.03
CA MET A 321 23.41 -8.26 -46.67
C MET A 321 23.10 -6.92 -45.99
N SER A 322 23.22 -5.80 -46.72
CA SER A 322 22.91 -4.47 -46.18
C SER A 322 21.45 -4.35 -45.78
N GLY A 323 20.52 -4.81 -46.63
CA GLY A 323 19.09 -4.78 -46.30
C GLY A 323 18.76 -5.62 -45.07
N ARG A 324 19.32 -6.83 -45.00
CA ARG A 324 19.11 -7.74 -43.86
C ARG A 324 19.73 -7.24 -42.56
N ILE A 325 20.94 -6.67 -42.62
CA ILE A 325 21.60 -6.10 -41.44
C ILE A 325 20.82 -4.91 -40.90
N MET A 326 20.31 -4.03 -41.76
CA MET A 326 19.44 -2.93 -41.35
C MET A 326 18.16 -3.43 -40.69
N GLU A 327 17.49 -4.42 -41.28
CA GLU A 327 16.27 -4.98 -40.71
C GLU A 327 16.54 -5.71 -39.37
N MET A 328 17.66 -6.42 -39.22
CA MET A 328 18.07 -7.00 -37.93
C MET A 328 18.28 -5.91 -36.87
N VAL A 329 18.98 -4.82 -37.22
CA VAL A 329 19.23 -3.70 -36.31
C VAL A 329 17.91 -3.09 -35.84
N ASP A 330 16.98 -2.83 -36.76
CA ASP A 330 15.66 -2.27 -36.43
C ASP A 330 14.88 -3.20 -35.48
N ARG A 331 14.92 -4.51 -35.73
CA ARG A 331 14.28 -5.50 -34.85
C ARG A 331 14.92 -5.59 -33.47
N ILE A 332 16.25 -5.54 -33.41
CA ILE A 332 16.99 -5.50 -32.13
C ILE A 332 16.62 -4.24 -31.34
N ILE A 333 16.49 -3.09 -32.00
CA ILE A 333 16.06 -1.83 -31.37
C ILE A 333 14.62 -1.97 -30.85
N ILE A 334 13.68 -2.49 -31.64
CA ILE A 334 12.28 -2.69 -31.21
C ILE A 334 12.17 -3.68 -30.03
N MET A 335 12.94 -4.78 -30.04
CA MET A 335 13.00 -5.71 -28.91
C MET A 335 13.51 -5.04 -27.63
N THR A 336 14.40 -4.06 -27.77
CA THR A 336 14.94 -3.26 -26.66
C THR A 336 13.94 -2.22 -26.16
N ASP A 337 13.13 -1.63 -27.04
CA ASP A 337 12.14 -0.60 -26.70
C ASP A 337 10.89 -1.19 -26.02
N ASN A 338 10.53 -2.43 -26.34
CA ASN A 338 9.48 -3.16 -25.63
C ASN A 338 9.82 -3.44 -24.15
N ILE A 339 11.09 -3.28 -23.73
CA ILE A 339 11.48 -3.24 -22.31
C ILE A 339 11.07 -1.92 -21.66
N GLY A 340 11.06 -0.81 -22.41
CA GLY A 340 10.45 0.44 -21.99
C GLY A 340 8.96 0.27 -21.73
N GLU A 341 8.24 -0.45 -22.61
CA GLU A 341 6.83 -0.83 -22.40
C GLU A 341 6.63 -1.81 -21.25
N MET A 342 7.49 -2.82 -21.09
CA MET A 342 7.45 -3.70 -19.90
C MET A 342 7.80 -2.94 -18.62
N SER A 343 8.70 -1.96 -18.67
CA SER A 343 8.99 -1.04 -17.58
C SER A 343 7.77 -0.18 -17.26
N THR A 344 7.08 0.34 -18.27
CA THR A 344 5.80 1.04 -18.09
C THR A 344 4.78 0.13 -17.45
N ARG A 345 4.64 -1.13 -17.88
CA ARG A 345 3.74 -2.13 -17.26
C ARG A 345 4.15 -2.54 -15.85
N ILE A 346 5.44 -2.60 -15.55
CA ILE A 346 5.97 -2.80 -14.19
C ILE A 346 5.63 -1.58 -13.33
N VAL A 347 5.82 -0.37 -13.84
CA VAL A 347 5.40 0.88 -13.17
C VAL A 347 3.88 0.92 -13.00
N THR A 348 3.08 0.48 -13.98
CA THR A 348 1.61 0.40 -13.81
C THR A 348 1.21 -0.66 -12.78
N THR A 349 1.94 -1.77 -12.73
CA THR A 349 1.75 -2.82 -11.71
C THR A 349 2.18 -2.30 -10.34
N GLN A 350 3.26 -1.52 -10.27
CA GLN A 350 3.71 -0.83 -9.05
C GLN A 350 2.71 0.23 -8.63
N ASP A 351 2.13 1.01 -9.55
CA ASP A 351 1.10 2.01 -9.27
C ASP A 351 -0.20 1.34 -8.80
N LEU A 352 -0.58 0.19 -9.38
CA LEU A 352 -1.70 -0.62 -8.90
C LEU A 352 -1.42 -1.21 -7.51
N GLN A 353 -0.19 -1.67 -7.25
CA GLN A 353 0.23 -2.16 -5.94
C GLN A 353 0.31 -1.02 -4.92
N GLN A 354 0.83 0.15 -5.30
CA GLN A 354 0.90 1.37 -4.49
C GLN A 354 -0.50 1.91 -4.21
N SER A 355 -1.39 1.85 -5.20
CA SER A 355 -2.82 2.18 -5.06
C SER A 355 -3.50 1.19 -4.12
N ASN A 356 -3.24 -0.12 -4.24
CA ASN A 356 -3.74 -1.11 -3.30
C ASN A 356 -3.17 -0.92 -1.89
N VAL A 357 -1.90 -0.58 -1.74
CA VAL A 357 -1.29 -0.23 -0.44
C VAL A 357 -1.91 1.05 0.10
N SER A 358 -2.16 2.06 -0.73
CA SER A 358 -2.83 3.32 -0.36
C SER A 358 -4.30 3.12 -0.01
N LEU A 359 -5.01 2.25 -0.71
CA LEU A 359 -6.38 1.84 -0.39
C LEU A 359 -6.43 0.98 0.87
N THR A 360 -5.42 0.13 1.09
CA THR A 360 -5.29 -0.65 2.32
C THR A 360 -4.94 0.26 3.49
N GLN A 361 -4.02 1.20 3.31
CA GLN A 361 -3.62 2.19 4.31
C GLN A 361 -4.72 3.21 4.54
N GLY A 362 -5.47 3.59 3.51
CA GLY A 362 -6.66 4.43 3.57
C GLY A 362 -7.78 3.70 4.28
N SER A 363 -8.02 2.43 3.98
CA SER A 363 -8.96 1.58 4.74
C SER A 363 -8.48 1.32 6.16
N LEU A 364 -7.17 1.26 6.41
CA LEU A 364 -6.58 1.12 7.74
C LEU A 364 -6.62 2.44 8.49
N THR A 365 -6.47 3.58 7.83
CA THR A 365 -6.58 4.95 8.36
C THR A 365 -8.03 5.30 8.58
N THR A 366 -8.95 4.84 7.74
CA THR A 366 -10.39 4.90 7.94
C THR A 366 -10.76 3.92 9.05
N ALA A 367 -10.22 2.71 9.09
CA ALA A 367 -10.49 1.79 10.20
C ALA A 367 -9.92 2.33 11.51
N THR A 368 -8.72 2.89 11.53
CA THR A 368 -8.11 3.50 12.73
C THR A 368 -8.70 4.85 13.03
N ASN A 369 -9.08 5.70 12.08
CA ASN A 369 -9.83 6.93 12.36
C ASN A 369 -11.25 6.60 12.76
N THR A 370 -11.92 5.62 12.17
CA THR A 370 -13.20 5.14 12.67
C THR A 370 -13.01 4.52 14.04
N THR A 371 -11.93 3.81 14.31
CA THR A 371 -11.61 3.28 15.65
C THR A 371 -11.19 4.41 16.60
N VAL A 372 -10.52 5.46 16.15
CA VAL A 372 -9.99 6.60 16.93
C VAL A 372 -11.08 7.63 17.17
N THR A 373 -11.92 7.87 16.17
CA THR A 373 -13.20 8.57 16.26
C THR A 373 -14.14 7.76 17.11
N VAL A 374 -14.19 6.43 17.00
CA VAL A 374 -14.87 5.63 18.02
C VAL A 374 -14.19 5.86 19.38
N ILE A 375 -12.86 5.85 19.48
CA ILE A 375 -12.11 6.18 20.70
C ILE A 375 -12.25 7.67 21.12
N LYS A 376 -12.79 8.60 20.33
CA LYS A 376 -12.89 10.03 20.69
C LYS A 376 -14.33 10.50 20.85
N THR A 377 -15.20 9.99 20.00
CA THR A 377 -16.66 10.13 20.04
C THR A 377 -17.24 9.21 21.11
N TYR A 378 -16.53 8.12 21.42
CA TYR A 378 -16.81 7.29 22.57
C TYR A 378 -15.74 7.58 23.62
N GLY A 379 -14.52 8.02 23.28
CA GLY A 379 -13.61 8.60 24.27
C GLY A 379 -12.78 7.65 25.14
N LEU A 380 -11.95 6.76 24.58
CA LEU A 380 -11.25 5.59 25.16
C LEU A 380 -9.89 6.01 25.65
#